data_AF-A0A7T7DKQ0-F1
#
_entry.id   AF-A0A7T7DKQ0-F1
#
_cell.length_a   1.000
_cell.length_b   1.000
_cell.length_c   1.000
_cell.angle_alpha   90.00
_cell.angle_beta   90.00
_cell.angle_gamma   90.00
#
_symmetry.space_group_name_H-M   'P 1'
#
loop_
_entity.id
_entity.type
_entity.pdbx_description
1 polymer ?
#
loop_
_entity_poly.entity_id
_entity_poly.type
_entity_poly.pdbx_seq_one_letter_code
_entity_poly.pdbx_strand_id
1 'polypeptide(L)'
;MEFNFSIKDVATEEVMKIDKYVDGNGHEKNDDLKDKMKLIIDEMGKASAVAQELKLPVTSADKLANSDHILYMMTEHDKPEHFSVVGILKMGWKKLYLYNKEGSRSEAMVYCLLDFYIHESKQRKGYGKRLIECMLQDINLEAKHLAIDKPTKKLLQFMWKHYQLSKLVNQGNNFVIFEEFFDDAFDEKNHDNSGHRALAYKRTNKCLDAMVAHKHHEHMGIVQGEGDARVLPEVKYNQDTEFA
;
A
#
# COMPACT_ATOMS: atom_id res chain seq x y z
N MET A 1 6.03 -16.29 10.55
CA MET A 1 5.49 -16.24 11.93
C MET A 1 4.51 -17.40 12.10
N GLU A 2 4.68 -18.19 13.15
CA GLU A 2 3.79 -19.33 13.46
C GLU A 2 2.77 -18.93 14.51
N PHE A 3 1.60 -19.58 14.49
CA PHE A 3 0.49 -19.34 15.42
C PHE A 3 0.00 -20.68 15.98
N ASN A 4 -0.45 -20.69 17.24
CA ASN A 4 -0.91 -21.89 17.95
C ASN A 4 -2.38 -22.25 17.64
N PHE A 5 -2.84 -22.00 16.42
CA PHE A 5 -4.17 -22.35 15.93
C PHE A 5 -4.09 -22.64 14.42
N SER A 6 -5.20 -22.98 13.79
CA SER A 6 -5.27 -23.25 12.35
C SER A 6 -6.28 -22.33 11.67
N ILE A 7 -5.95 -21.87 10.45
CA ILE A 7 -6.83 -21.08 9.56
C ILE A 7 -7.01 -21.75 8.19
N LYS A 8 -6.77 -23.07 8.10
CA LYS A 8 -6.78 -23.83 6.84
C LYS A 8 -8.05 -23.67 6.01
N ASP A 9 -9.18 -23.54 6.68
CA ASP A 9 -10.49 -23.43 6.03
C ASP A 9 -10.65 -22.12 5.24
N VAL A 10 -9.68 -21.21 5.40
CA VAL A 10 -9.69 -19.85 4.84
C VAL A 10 -8.45 -19.61 3.98
N ALA A 11 -7.28 -20.07 4.42
CA ALA A 11 -6.01 -19.94 3.71
C ALA A 11 -5.82 -21.06 2.68
N THR A 12 -6.82 -21.26 1.80
CA THR A 12 -6.74 -22.24 0.72
C THR A 12 -5.81 -21.80 -0.40
N GLU A 13 -5.62 -20.49 -0.55
CA GLU A 13 -4.70 -19.86 -1.48
C GLU A 13 -3.44 -19.40 -0.74
N GLU A 14 -2.30 -19.35 -1.45
CA GLU A 14 -1.04 -18.89 -0.88
C GLU A 14 -1.10 -17.43 -0.42
N VAL A 15 -1.88 -16.60 -1.12
CA VAL A 15 -2.11 -15.20 -0.78
C VAL A 15 -3.61 -14.98 -0.56
N MET A 16 -3.95 -14.52 0.63
CA MET A 16 -5.32 -14.15 0.99
C MET A 16 -5.50 -12.63 0.93
N LYS A 17 -6.59 -12.19 0.32
CA LYS A 17 -7.03 -10.80 0.33
C LYS A 17 -8.02 -10.58 1.47
N ILE A 18 -7.75 -9.59 2.31
CA ILE A 18 -8.52 -9.27 3.51
C ILE A 18 -8.94 -7.81 3.41
N ASP A 19 -10.23 -7.54 3.56
CA ASP A 19 -10.80 -6.20 3.56
C ASP A 19 -11.22 -5.75 4.97
N LYS A 20 -11.99 -4.67 5.06
CA LYS A 20 -12.45 -4.08 6.32
C LYS A 20 -13.35 -4.98 7.16
N TYR A 21 -13.97 -5.99 6.57
CA TYR A 21 -14.79 -6.94 7.32
C TYR A 21 -13.94 -7.97 8.06
N VAL A 22 -12.63 -8.01 7.78
CA VAL A 22 -11.68 -8.99 8.31
C VAL A 22 -12.15 -10.42 7.99
N ASP A 23 -12.85 -10.54 6.86
CA ASP A 23 -13.34 -11.81 6.34
C ASP A 23 -12.29 -12.36 5.39
N GLY A 24 -11.90 -13.61 5.59
CA GLY A 24 -11.25 -14.38 4.53
C GLY A 24 -12.34 -15.06 3.72
N ASN A 25 -12.46 -14.69 2.44
CA ASN A 25 -13.33 -15.30 1.41
C ASN A 25 -14.54 -16.11 1.93
N GLY A 26 -15.65 -15.43 2.27
CA GLY A 26 -16.97 -16.08 2.45
C GLY A 26 -17.31 -16.64 3.83
N HIS A 27 -16.49 -16.40 4.86
CA HIS A 27 -16.71 -16.88 6.23
C HIS A 27 -17.29 -15.82 7.20
N GLU A 28 -18.29 -15.05 6.74
CA GLU A 28 -18.82 -13.86 7.45
C GLU A 28 -19.37 -14.12 8.87
N LYS A 29 -19.68 -15.38 9.21
CA LYS A 29 -20.39 -15.79 10.45
C LYS A 29 -19.53 -16.52 11.49
N ASN A 30 -18.22 -16.64 11.28
CA ASN A 30 -17.34 -17.34 12.21
C ASN A 30 -16.53 -16.35 13.07
N ASP A 31 -17.11 -15.95 14.21
CA ASP A 31 -16.51 -14.97 15.12
C ASP A 31 -15.14 -15.41 15.66
N ASP A 32 -14.96 -16.70 15.95
CA ASP A 32 -13.67 -17.26 16.40
C ASP A 32 -12.58 -17.12 15.33
N LEU A 33 -12.94 -17.36 14.07
CA LEU A 33 -12.02 -17.16 12.95
C LEU A 33 -11.68 -15.68 12.76
N LYS A 34 -12.65 -14.78 12.90
CA LYS A 34 -12.42 -13.33 12.84
C LYS A 34 -11.43 -12.91 13.91
N ASP A 35 -11.58 -13.37 15.14
CA ASP A 35 -10.68 -13.02 16.24
C ASP A 35 -9.26 -13.57 16.02
N LYS A 36 -9.12 -14.78 15.48
CA LYS A 36 -7.83 -15.33 15.03
C LYS A 36 -7.18 -14.47 13.94
N MET A 37 -7.96 -14.02 12.95
CA MET A 37 -7.45 -13.17 11.87
C MET A 37 -7.03 -11.79 12.38
N LYS A 38 -7.81 -11.17 13.26
CA LYS A 38 -7.43 -9.91 13.90
C LYS A 38 -6.10 -10.03 14.63
N LEU A 39 -5.93 -11.11 15.41
CA LEU A 39 -4.68 -11.39 16.12
C LEU A 39 -3.49 -11.54 15.15
N ILE A 40 -3.66 -12.26 14.05
CA ILE A 40 -2.60 -12.37 13.03
C ILE A 40 -2.21 -11.00 12.47
N ILE A 41 -3.21 -10.19 12.08
CA ILE A 41 -2.98 -8.86 11.51
C ILE A 41 -2.24 -7.97 12.51
N ASP A 42 -2.61 -8.01 13.78
CA ASP A 42 -1.98 -7.22 14.83
C ASP A 42 -0.53 -7.63 15.06
N GLU A 43 -0.25 -8.93 15.15
CA GLU A 43 1.13 -9.43 15.33
C GLU A 43 2.01 -9.14 14.11
N MET A 44 1.50 -9.35 12.90
CA MET A 44 2.22 -9.00 11.67
C MET A 44 2.44 -7.49 11.53
N GLY A 45 1.46 -6.68 11.96
CA GLY A 45 1.56 -5.23 12.01
C GLY A 45 2.60 -4.72 13.00
N LYS A 46 2.68 -5.33 14.19
CA LYS A 46 3.74 -5.07 15.19
C LYS A 46 5.11 -5.45 14.64
N ALA A 47 5.24 -6.63 14.04
CA ALA A 47 6.50 -7.08 13.44
C ALA A 47 6.96 -6.15 12.31
N SER A 48 6.04 -5.72 11.44
CA SER A 48 6.30 -4.71 10.42
C SER A 48 6.80 -3.38 11.02
N ALA A 49 6.17 -2.91 12.10
CA ALA A 49 6.55 -1.69 12.80
C ALA A 49 7.99 -1.76 13.32
N VAL A 50 8.35 -2.88 13.96
CA VAL A 50 9.71 -3.12 14.48
C VAL A 50 10.73 -3.14 13.35
N ALA A 51 10.45 -3.85 12.26
CA ALA A 51 11.34 -3.95 11.11
C ALA A 51 11.56 -2.61 10.37
N GLN A 52 10.62 -1.67 10.53
CA GLN A 52 10.66 -0.31 9.97
C GLN A 52 11.07 0.76 11.00
N GLU A 53 11.42 0.37 12.23
CA GLU A 53 11.80 1.27 13.33
C GLU A 53 10.70 2.32 13.67
N LEU A 54 9.44 1.92 13.54
CA LEU A 54 8.28 2.74 13.85
C LEU A 54 7.90 2.64 15.33
N LYS A 55 7.51 3.77 15.94
CA LYS A 55 7.05 3.81 17.34
C LYS A 55 5.75 3.03 17.57
N LEU A 56 4.87 3.03 16.58
CA LEU A 56 3.56 2.39 16.62
C LEU A 56 3.29 1.68 15.30
N PRO A 57 2.60 0.52 15.31
CA PRO A 57 2.25 -0.18 14.10
C PRO A 57 1.31 0.65 13.23
N VAL A 58 1.59 0.74 11.94
CA VAL A 58 0.70 1.41 10.96
C VAL A 58 -0.40 0.48 10.44
N THR A 59 -0.29 -0.81 10.73
CA THR A 59 -1.24 -1.86 10.37
C THR A 59 -1.70 -2.56 11.65
N SER A 60 -3.01 -2.65 11.83
CA SER A 60 -3.69 -3.42 12.88
C SER A 60 -5.09 -3.77 12.38
N ALA A 61 -5.72 -4.75 13.00
CA ALA A 61 -7.08 -5.14 12.64
C ALA A 61 -8.07 -3.98 12.80
N ASP A 62 -7.96 -3.23 13.91
CA ASP A 62 -8.77 -2.03 14.15
C ASP A 62 -8.57 -0.97 13.06
N LYS A 63 -7.33 -0.73 12.63
CA LYS A 63 -7.04 0.24 11.56
C LYS A 63 -7.57 -0.22 10.21
N LEU A 64 -7.54 -1.52 9.94
CA LEU A 64 -8.08 -2.10 8.72
C LEU A 64 -9.61 -1.95 8.70
N ALA A 65 -10.29 -2.33 9.78
CA ALA A 65 -11.74 -2.27 9.91
C ALA A 65 -12.30 -0.83 9.80
N ASN A 66 -11.54 0.16 10.25
CA ASN A 66 -11.89 1.58 10.16
C ASN A 66 -11.37 2.28 8.89
N SER A 67 -11.10 1.52 7.82
CA SER A 67 -10.61 2.05 6.55
C SER A 67 -11.17 1.27 5.35
N ASP A 68 -11.00 1.79 4.15
CA ASP A 68 -11.21 1.02 2.90
C ASP A 68 -9.87 0.47 2.36
N HIS A 69 -8.92 0.18 3.25
CA HIS A 69 -7.67 -0.45 2.88
C HIS A 69 -7.87 -1.95 2.62
N ILE A 70 -6.98 -2.51 1.81
CA ILE A 70 -6.92 -3.95 1.53
C ILE A 70 -5.59 -4.47 2.03
N LEU A 71 -5.62 -5.63 2.69
CA LEU A 71 -4.44 -6.34 3.15
C LEU A 71 -4.29 -7.65 2.38
N TYR A 72 -3.17 -7.83 1.70
CA TYR A 72 -2.75 -9.11 1.13
C TYR A 72 -1.85 -9.80 2.15
N MET A 73 -2.22 -11.01 2.55
CA MET A 73 -1.48 -11.82 3.51
C MET A 73 -1.01 -13.10 2.84
N MET A 74 0.30 -13.33 2.86
CA MET A 74 0.90 -14.56 2.32
C MET A 74 1.09 -15.57 3.44
N THR A 75 0.66 -16.80 3.18
CA THR A 75 0.81 -17.94 4.09
C THR A 75 1.56 -19.07 3.42
N GLU A 76 2.23 -19.89 4.22
CA GLU A 76 2.89 -21.11 3.78
C GLU A 76 2.47 -22.26 4.68
N HIS A 77 2.16 -23.39 4.05
CA HIS A 77 1.71 -24.61 4.72
C HIS A 77 2.84 -25.65 4.65
N ASP A 78 3.82 -25.51 5.54
CA ASP A 78 5.00 -26.40 5.57
C ASP A 78 4.64 -27.83 6.00
N LYS A 79 3.56 -28.00 6.78
CA LYS A 79 3.06 -29.30 7.23
C LYS A 79 1.53 -29.29 7.24
N PRO A 80 0.89 -30.47 7.13
CA PRO A 80 -0.55 -30.56 7.20
C PRO A 80 -1.12 -29.87 8.43
N GLU A 81 -0.46 -29.82 9.59
CA GLU A 81 -1.01 -29.21 10.81
C GLU A 81 -0.47 -27.81 11.15
N HIS A 82 0.50 -27.31 10.39
CA HIS A 82 1.16 -26.04 10.69
C HIS A 82 1.12 -25.10 9.48
N PHE A 83 0.54 -23.93 9.69
CA PHE A 83 0.69 -22.81 8.76
C PHE A 83 1.62 -21.77 9.37
N SER A 84 2.31 -21.03 8.51
CA SER A 84 3.07 -19.86 8.90
C SER A 84 2.69 -18.68 8.04
N VAL A 85 2.61 -17.50 8.63
CA VAL A 85 2.41 -16.25 7.89
C VAL A 85 3.79 -15.76 7.44
N VAL A 86 3.93 -15.61 6.13
CA VAL A 86 5.18 -15.23 5.47
C VAL A 86 5.33 -13.71 5.44
N GLY A 87 4.24 -12.99 5.17
CA GLY A 87 4.29 -11.54 5.01
C GLY A 87 2.93 -10.91 4.75
N ILE A 88 2.91 -9.59 4.82
CA ILE A 88 1.75 -8.74 4.58
C ILE A 88 2.08 -7.59 3.62
N LEU A 89 1.09 -7.16 2.86
CA LEU A 89 1.14 -6.01 1.97
C LEU A 89 -0.20 -5.26 2.08
N LYS A 90 -0.16 -4.00 2.51
CA LYS A 90 -1.36 -3.17 2.69
C LYS A 90 -1.43 -2.10 1.62
N MET A 91 -2.59 -2.01 0.97
CA MET A 91 -2.90 -1.01 -0.06
C MET A 91 -4.07 -0.13 0.35
N GLY A 92 -4.15 1.08 -0.21
CA GLY A 92 -5.32 1.94 -0.04
C GLY A 92 -5.35 3.15 -0.95
N TRP A 93 -6.55 3.59 -1.32
CA TRP A 93 -6.73 4.81 -2.10
C TRP A 93 -6.44 6.05 -1.26
N LYS A 94 -5.69 7.00 -1.83
CA LYS A 94 -5.42 8.31 -1.24
C LYS A 94 -5.60 9.39 -2.30
N LYS A 95 -6.23 10.50 -1.87
CA LYS A 95 -6.27 11.73 -2.64
C LYS A 95 -4.98 12.49 -2.35
N LEU A 96 -4.08 12.56 -3.34
CA LEU A 96 -2.76 13.18 -3.21
C LEU A 96 -2.63 14.35 -4.19
N TYR A 97 -1.81 15.31 -3.80
CA TYR A 97 -1.25 16.27 -4.73
C TYR A 97 0.10 15.76 -5.19
N LEU A 98 0.22 15.46 -6.47
CA LEU A 98 1.42 14.90 -7.06
C LEU A 98 2.12 15.90 -7.96
N TYR A 99 3.44 15.93 -7.86
CA TYR A 99 4.33 16.63 -8.77
C TYR A 99 4.84 15.67 -9.84
N ASN A 100 4.82 16.09 -11.10
CA ASN A 100 5.52 15.40 -12.17
C ASN A 100 6.99 15.85 -12.26
N LYS A 101 7.76 15.26 -13.17
CA LYS A 101 9.18 15.58 -13.38
C LYS A 101 9.42 17.01 -13.87
N GLU A 102 8.42 17.64 -14.50
CA GLU A 102 8.42 19.04 -14.90
C GLU A 102 8.03 20.02 -13.76
N GLY A 103 7.75 19.51 -12.56
CA GLY A 103 7.35 20.31 -11.39
C GLY A 103 5.90 20.79 -11.41
N SER A 104 5.10 20.35 -12.37
CA SER A 104 3.65 20.63 -12.41
C SER A 104 2.92 19.80 -11.37
N ARG A 105 2.06 20.47 -10.59
CA ARG A 105 1.27 19.86 -9.53
C ARG A 105 -0.14 19.54 -10.02
N SER A 106 -0.59 18.30 -9.79
CA SER A 106 -1.96 17.88 -10.05
C SER A 106 -2.56 17.16 -8.84
N GLU A 107 -3.87 17.24 -8.67
CA GLU A 107 -4.57 16.43 -7.68
C GLU A 107 -5.04 15.11 -8.33
N ALA A 108 -4.74 13.98 -7.70
CA ALA A 108 -5.09 12.67 -8.20
C ALA A 108 -5.54 11.73 -7.06
N MET A 109 -6.50 10.86 -7.37
CA MET A 109 -6.82 9.71 -6.53
C MET A 109 -5.93 8.55 -6.98
N VAL A 110 -5.07 8.06 -6.10
CA VAL A 110 -4.04 7.06 -6.42
C VAL A 110 -4.07 5.90 -5.44
N TYR A 111 -3.71 4.72 -5.91
CA TYR A 111 -3.68 3.52 -5.08
C TYR A 111 -2.28 3.35 -4.50
N CYS A 112 -2.18 3.48 -3.18
CA CYS A 112 -0.91 3.58 -2.49
C CYS A 112 -0.52 2.27 -1.82
N LEU A 113 0.77 1.94 -1.87
CA LEU A 113 1.40 0.97 -0.98
C LEU A 113 1.65 1.63 0.38
N LEU A 114 0.94 1.14 1.40
CA LEU A 114 0.87 1.76 2.73
C LEU A 114 1.63 0.98 3.81
N ASP A 115 1.86 -0.31 3.59
CA ASP A 115 2.71 -1.14 4.45
C ASP A 115 3.17 -2.37 3.67
N PHE A 116 4.41 -2.80 3.85
CA PHE A 116 4.94 -3.99 3.19
C PHE A 116 6.00 -4.65 4.06
N TYR A 117 5.74 -5.90 4.42
CA TYR A 117 6.60 -6.64 5.33
C TYR A 117 6.62 -8.12 4.99
N ILE A 118 7.84 -8.67 4.92
CA ILE A 118 8.09 -10.11 4.86
C ILE A 118 8.86 -10.47 6.13
N HIS A 119 8.41 -11.50 6.83
CA HIS A 119 9.04 -12.01 8.05
C HIS A 119 10.53 -12.28 7.82
N GLU A 120 11.38 -11.93 8.78
CA GLU A 120 12.84 -11.87 8.62
C GLU A 120 13.41 -13.22 8.14
N SER A 121 12.93 -14.33 8.69
CA SER A 121 13.35 -15.69 8.32
C SER A 121 12.96 -16.12 6.90
N LYS A 122 12.06 -15.37 6.25
CA LYS A 122 11.57 -15.61 4.89
C LYS A 122 12.04 -14.52 3.90
N GLN A 123 12.77 -13.50 4.35
CA GLN A 123 13.32 -12.46 3.44
C GLN A 123 14.33 -13.05 2.44
N ARG A 124 14.48 -12.38 1.29
CA ARG A 124 15.41 -12.73 0.19
C ARG A 124 15.18 -14.10 -0.47
N LYS A 125 14.02 -14.73 -0.25
CA LYS A 125 13.60 -15.99 -0.88
C LYS A 125 12.57 -15.84 -2.01
N GLY A 126 12.32 -14.60 -2.46
CA GLY A 126 11.39 -14.31 -3.56
C GLY A 126 9.93 -14.02 -3.14
N TYR A 127 9.52 -14.29 -1.90
CA TYR A 127 8.15 -14.04 -1.43
C TYR A 127 7.69 -12.59 -1.60
N GLY A 128 8.57 -11.61 -1.38
CA GLY A 128 8.22 -10.20 -1.59
C GLY A 128 7.82 -9.86 -3.03
N LYS A 129 8.50 -10.48 -4.02
CA LYS A 129 8.16 -10.33 -5.44
C LYS A 129 6.81 -10.94 -5.74
N ARG A 130 6.62 -12.19 -5.31
CA ARG A 130 5.37 -12.93 -5.50
C ARG A 130 4.16 -12.20 -4.89
N LEU A 131 4.32 -11.64 -3.69
CA LEU A 131 3.26 -10.89 -3.01
C LEU A 131 2.90 -9.59 -3.75
N ILE A 132 3.89 -8.83 -4.22
CA ILE A 132 3.62 -7.62 -5.01
C ILE A 132 3.02 -7.99 -6.38
N GLU A 133 3.53 -9.02 -7.06
CA GLU A 133 3.00 -9.47 -8.36
C GLU A 133 1.53 -9.92 -8.24
N CYS A 134 1.21 -10.70 -7.21
CA CYS A 134 -0.17 -11.10 -6.92
C CYS A 134 -1.07 -9.88 -6.71
N MET A 135 -0.62 -8.90 -5.91
CA MET A 135 -1.36 -7.67 -5.70
C MET A 135 -1.54 -6.87 -7.01
N LEU A 136 -0.48 -6.66 -7.79
CA LEU A 136 -0.53 -5.90 -9.05
C LEU A 136 -1.48 -6.55 -10.07
N GLN A 137 -1.48 -7.88 -10.14
CA GLN A 137 -2.40 -8.65 -11.00
C GLN A 137 -3.85 -8.51 -10.56
N ASP A 138 -4.14 -8.64 -9.26
CA ASP A 138 -5.50 -8.52 -8.72
C ASP A 138 -6.12 -7.15 -9.03
N ILE A 139 -5.34 -6.08 -8.92
CA ILE A 139 -5.83 -4.71 -9.15
C ILE A 139 -5.64 -4.21 -10.58
N ASN A 140 -5.02 -5.01 -11.45
CA ASN A 140 -4.63 -4.64 -12.81
C ASN A 140 -3.84 -3.30 -12.86
N LEU A 141 -2.73 -3.24 -12.12
CA LEU A 141 -1.85 -2.07 -12.02
C LEU A 141 -0.42 -2.46 -12.39
N GLU A 142 0.30 -1.57 -13.06
CA GLU A 142 1.75 -1.73 -13.24
C GLU A 142 2.54 -1.11 -12.08
N ALA A 143 3.71 -1.68 -11.76
CA ALA A 143 4.54 -1.22 -10.64
C ALA A 143 4.94 0.27 -10.76
N LYS A 144 5.11 0.80 -11.98
CA LYS A 144 5.49 2.20 -12.24
C LYS A 144 4.44 3.20 -11.74
N HIS A 145 3.20 2.75 -11.57
CA HIS A 145 2.06 3.56 -11.14
C HIS A 145 1.76 3.44 -9.64
N LEU A 146 2.65 2.82 -8.86
CA LEU A 146 2.52 2.78 -7.41
C LEU A 146 2.98 4.10 -6.79
N ALA A 147 2.11 4.67 -5.95
CA ALA A 147 2.54 5.63 -4.94
C ALA A 147 2.89 4.88 -3.65
N ILE A 148 4.05 5.18 -3.05
CA ILE A 148 4.54 4.46 -1.87
C ILE A 148 4.64 5.45 -0.70
N ASP A 149 3.96 5.14 0.41
CA ASP A 149 4.05 5.92 1.65
C ASP A 149 5.34 5.56 2.41
N LYS A 150 6.21 6.55 2.66
CA LYS A 150 7.47 6.43 3.42
C LYS A 150 8.29 5.17 3.07
N PRO A 151 8.76 5.01 1.83
CA PRO A 151 9.48 3.82 1.41
C PRO A 151 10.75 3.59 2.25
N THR A 152 10.98 2.35 2.67
CA THR A 152 12.28 1.97 3.25
C THR A 152 13.36 1.87 2.17
N LYS A 153 14.63 2.02 2.54
CA LYS A 153 15.76 1.78 1.61
C LYS A 153 15.71 0.38 0.98
N LYS A 154 15.31 -0.63 1.77
CA LYS A 154 15.15 -2.02 1.30
C LYS A 154 14.07 -2.13 0.22
N LEU A 155 12.96 -1.40 0.39
CA LEU A 155 11.88 -1.35 -0.60
C LEU A 155 12.33 -0.64 -1.88
N LEU A 156 13.01 0.51 -1.79
CA LEU A 156 13.52 1.20 -2.98
C LEU A 156 14.49 0.31 -3.80
N GLN A 157 15.44 -0.36 -3.13
CA GLN A 157 16.33 -1.32 -3.78
C GLN A 157 15.58 -2.49 -4.41
N PHE A 158 14.51 -2.95 -3.75
CA PHE A 158 13.66 -4.01 -4.26
C PHE A 158 12.92 -3.55 -5.53
N MET A 159 12.37 -2.33 -5.55
CA MET A 159 11.68 -1.78 -6.71
C MET A 159 12.63 -1.63 -7.91
N TRP A 160 13.85 -1.15 -7.67
CA TRP A 160 14.88 -1.07 -8.70
C TRP A 160 15.24 -2.44 -9.27
N LYS A 161 15.52 -3.42 -8.40
CA LYS A 161 15.94 -4.77 -8.82
C LYS A 161 14.87 -5.48 -9.66
N HIS A 162 13.61 -5.38 -9.26
CA HIS A 162 12.54 -6.21 -9.83
C HIS A 162 11.72 -5.51 -10.91
N TYR A 163 11.63 -4.18 -10.89
CA TYR A 163 10.81 -3.40 -11.81
C TYR A 163 11.60 -2.32 -12.56
N GLN A 164 12.92 -2.23 -12.37
CA GLN A 164 13.80 -1.23 -12.99
C GLN A 164 13.43 0.23 -12.64
N LEU A 165 12.67 0.43 -11.56
CA LEU A 165 12.21 1.74 -11.08
C LEU A 165 13.25 2.35 -10.14
N SER A 166 13.94 3.40 -10.60
CA SER A 166 15.03 4.04 -9.84
C SER A 166 14.85 5.54 -9.60
N LYS A 167 14.25 6.24 -10.56
CA LYS A 167 14.16 7.70 -10.51
C LYS A 167 12.92 8.13 -9.77
N LEU A 168 13.11 8.79 -8.63
CA LEU A 168 12.03 9.27 -7.78
C LEU A 168 11.71 10.73 -8.08
N VAL A 169 10.42 11.07 -8.05
CA VAL A 169 9.98 12.47 -8.09
C VAL A 169 9.69 12.93 -6.68
N ASN A 170 10.36 14.00 -6.22
CA ASN A 170 10.12 14.58 -4.90
C ASN A 170 8.71 15.19 -4.84
N GLN A 171 7.86 14.64 -3.96
CA GLN A 171 6.47 15.07 -3.82
C GLN A 171 6.27 16.19 -2.79
N GLY A 172 7.32 16.58 -2.05
CA GLY A 172 7.20 17.52 -0.92
C GLY A 172 6.31 16.99 0.23
N ASN A 173 5.97 15.70 0.21
CA ASN A 173 5.20 15.00 1.22
C ASN A 173 5.88 13.64 1.54
N ASN A 174 5.21 12.79 2.31
CA ASN A 174 5.77 11.49 2.73
C ASN A 174 5.69 10.39 1.67
N PHE A 175 5.02 10.65 0.54
CA PHE A 175 4.87 9.70 -0.56
C PHE A 175 5.99 9.87 -1.58
N VAL A 176 6.35 8.76 -2.20
CA VAL A 176 7.18 8.76 -3.41
C VAL A 176 6.41 8.15 -4.57
N ILE A 177 6.73 8.65 -5.76
CA ILE A 177 6.37 8.06 -7.04
C ILE A 177 7.63 7.99 -7.91
N PHE A 178 7.60 7.17 -8.95
CA PHE A 178 8.66 7.11 -9.94
C PHE A 178 8.40 8.08 -11.10
N GLU A 179 9.43 8.45 -11.86
CA GLU A 179 9.28 9.36 -13.01
C GLU A 179 8.28 8.83 -14.04
N GLU A 180 8.26 7.50 -14.21
CA GLU A 180 7.41 6.78 -15.16
C GLU A 180 5.93 6.74 -14.75
N PHE A 181 5.59 7.27 -13.57
CA PHE A 181 4.22 7.28 -13.03
C PHE A 181 3.22 7.98 -13.97
N PHE A 182 3.67 8.93 -14.79
CA PHE A 182 2.81 9.69 -15.71
C PHE A 182 3.03 9.33 -17.18
N ASP A 183 3.86 8.33 -17.51
CA ASP A 183 4.24 8.05 -18.90
C ASP A 183 3.05 7.60 -19.76
N ASP A 184 2.06 6.90 -19.18
CA ASP A 184 0.84 6.47 -19.88
C ASP A 184 -0.12 7.63 -20.25
N ALA A 185 0.03 8.80 -19.61
CA ALA A 185 -0.78 9.98 -19.93
C ALA A 185 -0.35 10.66 -21.25
N PHE A 186 0.77 10.23 -21.85
CA PHE A 186 1.27 10.79 -23.11
C PHE A 186 0.73 10.10 -24.36
N ASP A 187 0.13 8.91 -24.25
CA ASP A 187 -0.46 8.19 -25.40
C ASP A 187 -1.90 8.64 -25.73
N GLU A 188 -2.60 9.33 -24.81
CA GLU A 188 -3.93 9.93 -25.05
C GLU A 188 -3.88 11.37 -25.60
N LYS A 189 -2.77 11.80 -26.23
CA LYS A 189 -2.71 13.09 -26.96
C LYS A 189 -3.36 13.02 -28.36
N ASN A 190 -4.59 12.50 -28.43
CA ASN A 190 -5.48 12.79 -29.54
C ASN A 190 -6.85 13.21 -28.99
N HIS A 191 -7.14 14.51 -29.12
CA HIS A 191 -8.40 15.19 -28.82
C HIS A 191 -8.84 15.24 -27.34
N ASP A 192 -8.30 16.19 -26.58
CA ASP A 192 -9.09 17.34 -26.08
C ASP A 192 -8.28 18.19 -25.10
N ASN A 193 -8.44 19.51 -25.21
CA ASN A 193 -7.62 20.53 -24.56
C ASN A 193 -8.00 20.74 -23.07
N SER A 194 -7.96 19.67 -22.27
CA SER A 194 -8.15 19.73 -20.82
C SER A 194 -6.87 19.24 -20.12
N GLY A 195 -6.28 20.12 -19.30
CA GLY A 195 -4.90 20.01 -18.81
C GLY A 195 -4.52 18.69 -18.15
N HIS A 196 -3.22 18.42 -18.17
CA HIS A 196 -2.48 17.31 -17.56
C HIS A 196 -3.14 16.75 -16.29
N ARG A 197 -4.15 15.90 -16.48
CA ARG A 197 -4.67 15.03 -15.43
C ARG A 197 -3.82 13.80 -15.50
N ALA A 198 -3.21 13.43 -14.38
CA ALA A 198 -2.91 12.02 -14.14
C ALA A 198 -4.14 11.23 -14.58
N LEU A 199 -3.96 10.14 -15.33
CA LEU A 199 -5.01 9.14 -15.47
C LEU A 199 -5.33 8.70 -14.03
N ALA A 200 -6.28 9.39 -13.42
CA ALA A 200 -6.91 8.98 -12.19
C ALA A 200 -7.47 7.62 -12.57
N TYR A 201 -6.80 6.56 -12.14
CA TYR A 201 -7.20 5.18 -12.41
C TYR A 201 -8.71 5.14 -12.25
N LYS A 202 -9.40 4.99 -13.39
CA LYS A 202 -10.85 4.94 -13.43
C LYS A 202 -11.20 3.76 -12.53
N ARG A 203 -11.62 4.06 -11.30
CA ARG A 203 -12.27 3.14 -10.39
C ARG A 203 -13.28 2.39 -11.26
N THR A 204 -13.00 1.13 -11.57
CA THR A 204 -13.81 0.35 -12.50
C THR A 204 -15.27 0.49 -12.03
N ASN A 205 -16.14 0.96 -12.93
CA ASN A 205 -17.48 1.50 -12.68
C ASN A 205 -18.50 0.47 -12.12
N LYS A 206 -18.17 -0.25 -11.03
CA LYS A 206 -19.12 -1.11 -10.29
C LYS A 206 -19.33 -0.69 -8.84
N CYS A 207 -18.52 0.23 -8.30
CA CYS A 207 -18.57 0.59 -6.88
C CYS A 207 -18.96 2.05 -6.59
N LEU A 208 -19.13 2.90 -7.61
CA LEU A 208 -19.50 4.31 -7.39
C LEU A 208 -20.99 4.48 -7.06
N ASP A 209 -21.87 3.65 -7.66
CA ASP A 209 -23.32 3.76 -7.45
C ASP A 209 -23.75 3.41 -6.01
N ALA A 210 -22.92 2.66 -5.26
CA ALA A 210 -23.22 2.29 -3.88
C ALA A 210 -22.89 3.37 -2.84
N MET A 211 -22.05 4.37 -3.16
CA MET A 211 -21.54 5.34 -2.17
C MET A 211 -22.22 6.71 -2.18
N VAL A 212 -23.03 7.03 -3.21
CA VAL A 212 -23.69 8.35 -3.30
C VAL A 212 -24.93 8.44 -2.40
N ALA A 213 -25.43 7.32 -1.84
CA ALA A 213 -26.69 7.31 -1.09
C ALA A 213 -26.62 7.81 0.37
N HIS A 214 -25.44 8.11 0.94
CA HIS A 214 -25.34 8.56 2.33
C HIS A 214 -24.44 9.79 2.49
N LYS A 215 -24.98 10.98 2.19
CA LYS A 215 -24.49 12.26 2.71
C LYS A 215 -25.66 13.08 3.27
N HIS A 216 -25.73 13.20 4.58
CA HIS A 216 -26.15 14.35 5.40
C HIS A 216 -25.74 13.92 6.82
N HIS A 217 -24.76 14.50 7.52
CA HIS A 217 -24.64 15.88 7.95
C HIS A 217 -23.30 15.96 8.70
N GLU A 218 -22.36 16.84 8.37
CA GLU A 218 -21.31 17.23 9.33
C GLU A 218 -21.07 18.74 9.25
N HIS A 219 -21.08 19.32 10.45
CA HIS A 219 -21.02 20.73 10.76
C HIS A 219 -19.57 21.20 10.86
N MET A 220 -19.34 22.44 10.45
CA MET A 220 -18.04 23.10 10.35
C MET A 220 -17.37 23.33 11.71
N GLY A 221 -16.06 23.19 11.76
CA GLY A 221 -15.21 23.66 12.87
C GLY A 221 -13.88 24.20 12.34
N ILE A 222 -13.82 25.52 12.19
CA ILE A 222 -12.59 26.30 11.91
C ILE A 222 -11.86 26.51 13.25
N VAL A 223 -10.56 26.21 13.31
CA VAL A 223 -9.65 26.80 14.32
C VAL A 223 -8.37 27.22 13.61
N GLN A 224 -8.11 28.53 13.65
CA GLN A 224 -6.86 29.18 13.30
C GLN A 224 -5.81 28.89 14.39
N GLY A 225 -4.56 28.70 13.99
CA GLY A 225 -3.40 28.69 14.88
C GLY A 225 -2.13 28.99 14.09
N GLU A 226 -1.63 30.21 14.25
CA GLU A 226 -0.32 30.66 13.79
C GLU A 226 0.81 29.90 14.51
N GLY A 227 1.93 29.66 13.83
CA GLY A 227 3.12 29.07 14.46
C GLY A 227 4.23 28.67 13.50
N ASP A 228 5.16 29.60 13.27
CA ASP A 228 6.58 29.46 12.92
C ASP A 228 7.07 28.35 11.98
N ALA A 229 7.54 28.81 10.82
CA ALA A 229 8.37 28.06 9.89
C ALA A 229 9.69 27.64 10.53
N ARG A 230 9.84 26.35 10.83
CA ARG A 230 11.15 25.73 11.06
C ARG A 230 11.67 25.13 9.76
N VAL A 231 12.73 25.76 9.27
CA VAL A 231 13.58 25.31 8.16
C VAL A 231 14.06 23.89 8.44
N LEU A 232 13.71 22.93 7.59
CA LEU A 232 14.34 21.61 7.55
C LEU A 232 15.64 21.71 6.73
N PRO A 233 16.71 21.02 7.13
CA PRO A 233 17.99 21.12 6.44
C PRO A 233 17.94 20.46 5.07
N GLU A 234 18.51 21.14 4.07
CA GLU A 234 18.76 20.63 2.73
C GLU A 234 19.59 19.33 2.80
N VAL A 235 19.00 18.21 2.41
CA VAL A 235 19.75 16.99 2.11
C VAL A 235 20.31 17.13 0.71
N LYS A 236 21.59 17.52 0.63
CA LYS A 236 22.37 17.46 -0.61
C LYS A 236 22.59 16.00 -0.97
N TYR A 237 21.97 15.54 -2.05
CA TYR A 237 22.38 14.31 -2.71
C TYR A 237 23.62 14.62 -3.56
N ASN A 238 24.77 14.11 -3.13
CA ASN A 238 25.94 14.01 -3.98
C ASN A 238 25.59 13.07 -5.14
N GLN A 239 25.69 13.61 -6.35
CA GLN A 239 25.93 12.83 -7.55
C GLN A 239 27.26 12.11 -7.33
N ASP A 240 27.23 10.80 -7.13
CA ASP A 240 28.26 9.89 -7.60
C ASP A 240 27.67 8.48 -7.61
N THR A 241 27.31 8.09 -8.82
CA THR A 241 27.07 6.73 -9.27
C THR A 241 28.29 5.87 -9.01
N GLU A 242 28.12 4.79 -8.24
CA GLU A 242 28.68 3.46 -8.52
C GLU A 242 28.09 2.46 -7.50
N PHE A 243 27.13 1.64 -7.97
CA PHE A 243 26.67 0.47 -7.22
C PHE A 243 27.38 -0.75 -7.80
N ALA A 244 28.37 -1.25 -7.06
CA ALA A 244 28.90 -2.61 -7.18
C ALA A 244 28.16 -3.54 -6.22
#